data_AF-A0A1L7NMM7-F1
#
_entry.id   AF-A0A1L7NMM7-F1
#
_cell.length_a   1.000
_cell.length_b   1.000
_cell.length_c   1.000
_cell.angle_alpha   90.00
_cell.angle_beta   90.00
_cell.angle_gamma   90.00
#
_symmetry.space_group_name_H-M   'P 1'
#
loop_
_entity.id
_entity.type
_entity.pdbx_description
1 polymer ?
#
loop_
_entity_poly.entity_id
_entity_poly.type
_entity_poly.pdbx_seq_one_letter_code
_entity_poly.pdbx_strand_id
1 'polypeptide(L)' 'MKDADGVILNEGESLSALNDLPAGTPIAVCTKGQWWPYKSIGNGLNNPVGSYSFSKAEHALQAARASLH' A
#
# COMPACT_ATOMS: atom_id res chain seq x y z
N MET A 1 -8.88 -8.36 -6.10
CA MET A 1 -8.12 -8.86 -7.27
C MET A 1 -6.64 -8.70 -6.93
N LYS A 2 -5.85 -9.79 -6.99
CA LYS A 2 -4.39 -9.73 -6.85
C LYS A 2 -3.84 -9.42 -8.25
N ASP A 3 -3.83 -8.16 -8.63
CA ASP A 3 -3.05 -7.72 -9.78
C ASP A 3 -1.57 -7.76 -9.37
N ALA A 4 -0.72 -8.23 -10.27
CA ALA A 4 0.64 -8.74 -10.01
C ALA A 4 1.68 -7.68 -9.54
N ASP A 5 1.25 -6.62 -8.86
CA ASP A 5 2.00 -5.38 -8.78
C ASP A 5 1.74 -4.56 -7.48
N GLY A 6 0.97 -5.10 -6.53
CA GLY A 6 0.76 -4.49 -5.21
C GLY A 6 -0.66 -4.59 -4.70
N VAL A 7 -0.92 -3.97 -3.54
CA VAL A 7 -2.22 -4.02 -2.87
C VAL A 7 -2.85 -2.64 -2.80
N ILE A 8 -4.10 -2.53 -3.21
CA ILE A 8 -4.90 -1.31 -3.08
C ILE A 8 -5.98 -1.59 -2.03
N LEU A 9 -6.00 -0.78 -0.96
CA LEU A 9 -6.98 -0.86 0.12
C LEU A 9 -7.85 0.38 0.13
N ASN A 10 -9.16 0.19 0.00
CA ASN A 10 -10.14 1.27 0.11
C ASN A 10 -10.57 1.49 1.58
N GLU A 11 -11.21 2.64 1.83
CA GLU A 11 -11.80 2.94 3.14
C GLU A 11 -12.87 1.90 3.48
N GLY A 12 -12.65 1.13 4.55
CA GLY A 12 -13.57 0.09 5.02
C GLY A 12 -13.26 -1.34 4.57
N GLU A 13 -12.25 -1.54 3.70
CA GLU A 13 -11.78 -2.88 3.36
C GLU A 13 -11.07 -3.53 4.56
N SER A 14 -11.27 -4.84 4.73
CA SER A 14 -10.61 -5.58 5.81
C SER A 14 -9.10 -5.63 5.61
N LEU A 15 -8.36 -5.27 6.66
CA LEU A 15 -6.89 -5.32 6.71
C LEU A 15 -6.35 -6.75 6.72
N SER A 16 -7.21 -7.77 6.76
CA SER A 16 -6.82 -9.19 6.71
C SER A 16 -5.97 -9.52 5.48
N ALA A 17 -6.15 -8.77 4.38
CA ALA A 17 -5.32 -8.90 3.18
C ALA A 17 -3.85 -8.53 3.40
N LEU A 18 -3.53 -7.78 4.48
CA LEU A 18 -2.16 -7.36 4.82
C LEU A 18 -1.37 -8.42 5.59
N ASN A 19 -2.04 -9.33 6.29
CA ASN A 19 -1.39 -10.31 7.17
C ASN A 19 -0.47 -11.28 6.41
N ASP A 20 -0.85 -11.63 5.19
CA ASP A 20 -0.14 -12.62 4.36
C ASP A 20 0.73 -11.97 3.28
N LEU A 21 0.98 -10.65 3.37
CA LEU A 21 1.80 -9.97 2.38
C LEU A 21 3.29 -10.22 2.64
N PRO A 22 4.06 -10.60 1.60
CA PRO A 22 5.49 -10.68 1.73
C PRO A 22 6.08 -9.29 1.95
N ALA A 23 7.16 -9.24 2.75
CA ALA A 23 7.95 -8.03 2.91
C ALA A 23 8.38 -7.46 1.55
N GLY A 24 8.29 -6.15 1.39
CA GLY A 24 8.51 -5.45 0.13
C GLY A 24 7.27 -5.32 -0.75
N THR A 25 6.12 -5.87 -0.37
CA THR A 25 4.88 -5.65 -1.13
C THR A 25 4.46 -4.18 -1.06
N PRO A 26 4.30 -3.49 -2.19
CA PRO A 26 3.80 -2.11 -2.22
C PRO A 26 2.30 -2.09 -1.93
N ILE A 27 1.87 -1.14 -1.12
CA ILE A 27 0.48 -0.98 -0.66
C ILE A 27 0.06 0.47 -0.88
N ALA A 28 -1.13 0.69 -1.42
CA ALA A 28 -1.79 1.98 -1.48
C ALA A 28 -3.04 1.94 -0.59
N VAL A 29 -3.11 2.82 0.41
CA VAL A 29 -4.23 2.88 1.35
C VAL A 29 -5.03 4.16 1.11
N CYS A 30 -6.33 4.04 0.86
CA CYS A 30 -7.23 5.18 0.79
C CYS A 30 -7.64 5.61 2.20
N THR A 31 -7.53 6.89 2.52
CA THR A 31 -8.00 7.48 3.77
C THR A 31 -8.46 8.90 3.48
N LYS A 32 -9.72 9.22 3.79
CA LYS A 32 -10.38 10.50 3.51
C LYS A 32 -10.28 10.90 2.04
N GLY A 33 -10.43 9.95 1.13
CA GLY A 33 -10.31 10.17 -0.33
C GLY A 33 -8.88 10.46 -0.83
N GLN A 34 -7.85 10.28 0.01
CA GLN A 34 -6.45 10.40 -0.37
C GLN A 34 -5.73 9.06 -0.30
N TRP A 35 -4.79 8.83 -1.20
CA TRP A 35 -4.04 7.58 -1.32
C TRP A 35 -2.65 7.71 -0.72
N TRP A 36 -2.38 6.89 0.28
CA TRP A 36 -1.14 6.89 1.04
C TRP A 36 -0.28 5.69 0.65
N PRO A 37 1.01 5.91 0.34
CA PRO A 37 1.92 4.84 -0.03
C PRO A 37 2.49 4.16 1.23
N TYR A 38 2.33 2.84 1.29
CA TYR A 38 2.85 1.97 2.33
C TYR A 38 3.61 0.81 1.72
N LYS A 39 4.41 0.15 2.54
CA LYS A 39 5.16 -1.04 2.18
C LYS A 39 4.97 -2.09 3.25
N SER A 40 4.62 -3.31 2.86
CA SER A 40 4.61 -4.44 3.79
C SER A 40 6.04 -4.71 4.23
N ILE A 41 6.24 -4.91 5.53
CA ILE A 41 7.50 -5.44 6.08
C ILE A 41 7.32 -6.90 6.53
N GLY A 42 6.23 -7.55 6.12
CA GLY A 42 5.87 -8.92 6.46
C GLY A 42 5.07 -9.03 7.77
N ASN A 43 4.46 -10.20 8.00
CA ASN A 43 3.73 -10.54 9.23
C ASN A 43 2.62 -9.53 9.60
N GLY A 44 1.90 -8.99 8.61
CA GLY A 44 0.85 -7.99 8.83
C GLY A 44 1.36 -6.59 9.19
N LEU A 45 2.66 -6.38 9.27
CA LEU A 45 3.27 -5.09 9.55
C LEU A 45 3.52 -4.30 8.27
N ASN A 46 3.33 -2.99 8.34
CA ASN A 46 3.47 -2.08 7.20
C ASN A 46 4.19 -0.80 7.63
N ASN A 47 5.02 -0.26 6.74
CA ASN A 47 5.77 0.97 6.95
C ASN A 47 5.32 2.03 5.92
N PRO A 48 5.03 3.28 6.32
CA PRO A 48 4.78 4.35 5.36
C PRO A 48 6.01 4.63 4.50
N VAL A 49 5.79 4.95 3.23
CA VAL A 49 6.86 5.25 2.25
C VAL A 49 7.18 6.76 2.19
N GLY A 50 6.61 7.54 3.13
CA GLY A 50 6.84 8.96 3.31
C GLY A 50 5.67 9.64 4.01
N SER A 51 5.66 10.97 3.99
CA SER A 51 4.60 11.81 4.57
C SER A 51 3.82 12.57 3.49
N TYR A 52 3.59 11.94 2.35
CA TYR A 52 2.86 12.51 1.22
C TYR A 52 1.75 11.57 0.75
N SER A 53 0.70 12.15 0.18
CA SER A 53 -0.47 11.44 -0.32
C SER A 53 -0.75 11.80 -1.78
N PHE A 54 -1.46 10.94 -2.48
CA PHE A 54 -1.83 11.11 -3.89
C PHE A 54 -3.35 11.14 -4.07
N SER A 55 -3.80 11.71 -5.18
CA SER A 55 -5.21 11.67 -5.58
C SER A 55 -5.61 10.35 -6.27
N LYS A 56 -4.63 9.51 -6.65
CA LYS A 56 -4.85 8.24 -7.36
C LYS A 56 -4.10 7.10 -6.68
N ALA A 57 -4.73 5.92 -6.60
CA ALA A 57 -4.15 4.71 -6.02
C ALA A 57 -2.86 4.29 -6.74
N GLU A 58 -2.85 4.36 -8.07
CA GLU A 58 -1.72 3.96 -8.92
C GLU A 58 -0.45 4.76 -8.61
N HIS A 59 -0.57 6.07 -8.37
CA HIS A 59 0.58 6.92 -8.02
C HIS A 59 1.13 6.57 -6.63
N ALA A 60 0.25 6.31 -5.65
CA ALA A 60 0.68 5.85 -4.33
C ALA A 60 1.37 4.48 -4.42
N LEU A 61 0.83 3.57 -5.23
CA LEU A 61 1.41 2.24 -5.42
C LEU A 61 2.77 2.32 -6.12
N GLN A 62 2.90 3.16 -7.13
CA GLN A 62 4.17 3.41 -7.83
C GLN A 62 5.22 4.02 -6.89
N ALA A 63 4.84 4.98 -6.04
CA ALA A 63 5.74 5.54 -5.02
C ALA A 63 6.19 4.47 -4.02
N ALA A 64 5.27 3.61 -3.58
CA ALA A 64 5.58 2.47 -2.72
C ALA A 64 6.59 1.52 -3.37
N ARG A 65 6.47 1.24 -4.67
CA ARG A 65 7.44 0.43 -5.44
C ARG A 65 8.80 1.10 -5.56
N ALA A 66 8.83 2.39 -5.87
CA ALA A 66 10.09 3.13 -6.03
C ALA A 66 10.94 3.17 -4.76
N SER A 67 10.33 2.94 -3.59
CA SER A 67 11.04 2.82 -2.31
C SER A 67 11.73 1.47 -2.05
N LEU A 68 11.67 0.53 -3.00
CA LEU A 68 12.31 -0.79 -2.92
C LEU A 68 13.79 -0.80 -3.34
N HIS A 69 14.39 0.36 -3.56
CA HIS A 69 15.81 0.51 -3.89
C HIS A 69 16.75 0.26 -2.70
#